data_AF-A0A838VMT2-F1
#
_entry.id   AF-A0A838VMT2-F1
#
_cell.length_a   1.000
_cell.length_b   1.000
_cell.length_c   1.000
_cell.angle_alpha   90.00
_cell.angle_beta   90.00
_cell.angle_gamma   90.00
#
_symmetry.space_group_name_H-M   'P 1'
#
loop_
_entity.id
_entity.type
_entity.pdbx_description
1 polymer ?
#
loop_
_entity_poly.entity_id
_entity_poly.type
_entity_poly.pdbx_seq_one_letter_code
_entity_poly.pdbx_strand_id
1 'polypeptide(L)'
;MWNRFNQPIVIVASAFVAASSLAMSDAAMAARQRNYTPIEIRSVLRGLGYNVAVKNGPLTDAATKKAIRDFQTHYDLSADGTAGPRTQDLAATIMGILQANLNLVVKPNPLLSRNQFYGPQTEAAVKLYQQKSQLQQTG
;
A
#
# COMPACT_ATOMS: atom_id res chain seq x y z
N MET A 1 -7.23 11.71 26.49
CA MET A 1 -8.24 10.83 25.86
C MET A 1 -8.16 11.03 24.36
N TRP A 2 -7.58 10.08 23.63
CA TRP A 2 -7.37 10.20 22.18
C TRP A 2 -8.55 9.53 21.46
N ASN A 3 -9.27 10.32 20.65
CA ASN A 3 -10.48 9.91 19.95
C ASN A 3 -10.19 8.76 18.96
N ARG A 4 -10.68 7.55 19.26
CA ARG A 4 -10.47 6.33 18.44
C ARG A 4 -11.56 6.07 17.38
N PHE A 5 -12.35 7.07 16.97
CA PHE A 5 -13.59 6.83 16.21
C PHE A 5 -13.76 7.60 14.88
N ASN A 6 -12.68 7.87 14.12
CA ASN A 6 -12.86 8.33 12.73
C ASN A 6 -11.74 7.92 11.75
N GLN A 7 -11.21 6.70 11.85
CA GLN A 7 -10.23 6.18 10.90
C GLN A 7 -10.77 4.93 10.20
N PRO A 8 -11.71 5.03 9.25
CA PRO A 8 -11.82 3.95 8.29
C PRO A 8 -10.56 4.01 7.41
N ILE A 9 -10.09 2.85 6.96
CA ILE A 9 -9.14 2.64 5.88
C ILE A 9 -7.61 2.58 6.17
N VAL A 10 -7.07 2.83 7.38
CA VAL A 10 -5.59 2.63 7.62
C VAL A 10 -5.20 1.17 8.01
N ILE A 11 -6.12 0.21 7.89
CA ILE A 11 -5.99 -1.07 8.63
C ILE A 11 -5.09 -2.13 7.95
N VAL A 12 -4.72 -2.05 6.67
CA VAL A 12 -3.91 -3.13 6.08
C VAL A 12 -2.38 -2.93 6.26
N ALA A 13 -1.90 -1.68 6.36
CA ALA A 13 -0.47 -1.41 6.59
C ALA A 13 -0.10 -1.39 8.09
N SER A 14 -1.00 -0.89 8.96
CA SER A 14 -0.67 -0.70 10.38
C SER A 14 -0.61 -2.01 11.18
N ALA A 15 -1.28 -3.06 10.73
CA ALA A 15 -1.29 -4.36 11.44
C ALA A 15 -0.01 -5.18 11.23
N PHE A 16 0.89 -4.77 10.33
CA PHE A 16 2.15 -5.48 10.08
C PHE A 16 3.41 -4.72 10.53
N VAL A 17 3.30 -3.44 10.88
CA VAL A 17 4.46 -2.64 11.31
C VAL A 17 4.62 -2.64 12.85
N ALA A 18 3.63 -3.11 13.60
CA ALA A 18 3.64 -2.99 15.06
C ALA A 18 4.25 -4.19 15.84
N ALA A 19 4.87 -5.17 15.19
CA ALA A 19 5.50 -6.29 15.92
C ALA A 19 6.66 -6.95 15.18
N SER A 20 7.75 -6.22 14.92
CA SER A 20 9.11 -6.80 15.01
C SER A 20 10.19 -5.71 14.91
N SER A 21 10.90 -5.47 16.01
CA SER A 21 12.31 -5.08 15.96
C SER A 21 13.10 -6.31 15.49
N LEU A 22 13.02 -6.65 14.21
CA LEU A 22 13.89 -7.64 13.57
C LEU A 22 14.71 -6.89 12.53
N ALA A 23 16.02 -6.99 12.72
CA ALA A 23 17.09 -6.50 11.86
C ALA A 23 16.64 -6.21 10.42
N MET A 24 16.77 -4.95 10.00
CA MET A 24 16.86 -4.57 8.59
C MET A 24 18.08 -5.29 8.00
N SER A 25 17.93 -6.54 7.61
CA SER A 25 18.99 -7.33 6.98
C SER A 25 18.31 -8.31 6.03
N ASP A 26 18.59 -8.15 4.74
CA ASP A 26 18.11 -8.93 3.60
C ASP A 26 16.67 -8.73 3.10
N ALA A 27 16.20 -7.51 3.19
CA ALA A 27 15.20 -7.01 2.25
C ALA A 27 15.90 -6.16 1.19
N ALA A 28 16.64 -6.80 0.28
CA ALA A 28 16.62 -6.34 -1.11
C ALA A 28 15.17 -6.53 -1.62
N MET A 29 14.24 -5.72 -1.10
CA MET A 29 12.93 -5.54 -1.70
C MET A 29 13.21 -5.25 -3.16
N ALA A 30 12.59 -6.01 -4.07
CA ALA A 30 12.81 -5.84 -5.48
C ALA A 30 12.70 -4.34 -5.79
N ALA A 31 13.84 -3.72 -6.10
CA ALA A 31 13.88 -2.31 -6.42
C ALA A 31 12.83 -2.06 -7.50
N ARG A 32 12.16 -0.92 -7.42
CA ARG A 32 11.14 -0.57 -8.40
C ARG A 32 11.71 -0.76 -9.82
N GLN A 33 11.12 -1.68 -10.57
CA GLN A 33 11.58 -2.09 -11.90
C GLN A 33 11.42 -0.98 -12.93
N ARG A 34 10.31 -0.23 -12.82
CA ARG A 34 10.02 0.93 -13.68
C ARG A 34 9.15 1.96 -13.00
N ASN A 35 9.05 3.16 -13.60
CA ASN A 35 8.08 4.16 -13.16
C ASN A 35 6.68 3.59 -13.24
N TYR A 36 5.87 3.88 -12.23
CA TYR A 36 4.46 3.57 -12.25
C TYR A 36 3.74 4.41 -13.30
N THR A 37 2.74 3.80 -13.92
CA THR A 37 1.71 4.55 -14.62
C THR A 37 0.76 5.22 -13.60
N PRO A 38 0.01 6.26 -14.00
CA PRO A 38 -0.94 6.91 -13.10
C PRO A 38 -1.98 5.96 -12.49
N ILE A 39 -2.46 4.98 -13.26
CA ILE A 39 -3.44 4.01 -12.76
C ILE A 39 -2.82 3.08 -11.70
N GLU A 40 -1.54 2.71 -11.85
CA GLU A 40 -0.86 1.84 -10.88
C GLU A 40 -0.60 2.55 -9.55
N ILE A 41 -0.20 3.83 -9.56
CA ILE A 41 -0.09 4.62 -8.33
C ILE A 41 -1.43 4.69 -7.61
N ARG A 42 -2.53 4.93 -8.35
CA ARG A 42 -3.87 4.95 -7.74
C ARG A 42 -4.24 3.60 -7.16
N SER A 43 -3.92 2.50 -7.83
CA SER A 43 -4.18 1.14 -7.31
C SER A 43 -3.40 0.89 -6.02
N VAL A 44 -2.12 1.28 -5.96
CA VAL A 44 -1.30 1.15 -4.75
C VAL A 44 -1.87 2.00 -3.62
N LEU A 45 -2.18 3.28 -3.87
CA LEU A 45 -2.76 4.17 -2.88
C LEU A 45 -4.10 3.64 -2.36
N ARG A 46 -4.99 3.20 -3.25
CA ARG A 46 -6.27 2.59 -2.85
C ARG A 46 -6.06 1.33 -2.01
N GLY A 47 -5.18 0.43 -2.43
CA GLY A 47 -4.88 -0.82 -1.72
C GLY A 47 -4.23 -0.59 -0.35
N LEU A 48 -3.49 0.51 -0.19
CA LEU A 48 -2.98 0.98 1.10
C LEU A 48 -4.03 1.72 1.94
N GLY A 49 -5.21 1.95 1.38
CA GLY A 49 -6.35 2.53 2.06
C GLY A 49 -6.51 4.04 1.92
N TYR A 50 -5.81 4.68 1.00
CA TYR A 50 -6.09 6.08 0.66
C TYR A 50 -7.35 6.16 -0.22
N ASN A 51 -8.23 7.10 0.09
CA ASN A 51 -9.46 7.29 -0.67
C ASN A 51 -9.16 7.94 -2.04
N VAL A 52 -8.95 7.11 -3.06
CA VAL A 52 -8.71 7.53 -4.45
C VAL A 52 -9.40 6.60 -5.44
N ALA A 53 -10.07 7.19 -6.44
CA ALA A 53 -10.70 6.43 -7.51
C ALA A 53 -9.64 5.92 -8.50
N VAL A 54 -9.59 4.62 -8.76
CA VAL A 54 -8.67 4.03 -9.74
C VAL A 54 -9.20 4.26 -11.14
N LYS A 55 -8.56 5.20 -11.86
CA LYS A 55 -8.91 5.60 -13.21
C LYS A 55 -7.67 5.97 -14.03
N ASN A 56 -7.83 5.93 -15.35
CA ASN A 56 -6.84 6.44 -16.29
C ASN A 56 -6.74 7.97 -16.22
N GLY A 57 -5.63 8.51 -16.73
CA GLY A 57 -5.36 9.95 -16.77
C GLY A 57 -4.35 10.43 -15.73
N PRO A 58 -3.88 11.68 -15.82
CA PRO A 58 -2.80 12.21 -14.99
C PRO A 58 -3.17 12.28 -13.51
N LEU A 59 -2.16 12.26 -12.62
CA LEU A 59 -2.32 12.33 -11.15
C LEU A 59 -2.59 13.76 -10.63
N THR A 60 -3.36 14.55 -11.37
CA THR A 60 -3.52 15.99 -11.11
C THR A 60 -4.78 16.35 -10.35
N ASP A 61 -5.75 15.45 -10.25
CA ASP A 61 -7.01 15.68 -9.55
C ASP A 61 -6.81 15.83 -8.03
N ALA A 62 -7.68 16.62 -7.41
CA ALA A 62 -7.55 17.02 -6.01
C ALA A 62 -7.52 15.82 -5.05
N ALA A 63 -8.37 14.81 -5.29
CA ALA A 63 -8.42 13.60 -4.49
C ALA A 63 -7.10 12.80 -4.57
N THR A 64 -6.60 12.58 -5.79
CA THR A 64 -5.32 11.89 -6.00
C THR A 64 -4.14 12.65 -5.38
N LYS A 65 -4.04 13.98 -5.59
CA LYS A 65 -2.99 14.79 -4.95
C LYS A 65 -3.06 14.76 -3.43
N LYS A 66 -4.27 14.74 -2.87
CA LYS A 66 -4.46 14.60 -1.42
C LYS A 66 -3.97 13.23 -0.93
N ALA A 67 -4.37 12.14 -1.60
CA ALA A 67 -3.90 10.80 -1.27
C ALA A 67 -2.37 10.68 -1.33
N ILE A 68 -1.72 11.30 -2.32
CA ILE A 68 -0.26 11.33 -2.42
C ILE A 68 0.36 12.11 -1.25
N ARG A 69 -0.18 13.28 -0.88
CA ARG A 69 0.31 14.04 0.28
C ARG A 69 0.14 13.28 1.59
N ASP A 70 -1.01 12.64 1.77
CA ASP A 70 -1.30 11.85 2.97
C ASP A 70 -0.31 10.68 3.06
N PHE A 71 -0.04 9.98 1.95
CA PHE A 71 0.99 8.94 1.86
C PHE A 71 2.37 9.48 2.19
N GLN A 72 2.78 10.59 1.57
CA GLN A 72 4.07 11.21 1.83
C GLN A 72 4.22 11.61 3.30
N THR A 73 3.20 12.23 3.88
CA THR A 73 3.18 12.64 5.29
C THR A 73 3.27 11.43 6.21
N HIS A 74 2.53 10.35 5.91
CA HIS A 74 2.52 9.15 6.73
C HIS A 74 3.88 8.46 6.81
N TYR A 75 4.69 8.59 5.76
CA TYR A 75 6.02 7.99 5.68
C TYR A 75 7.16 9.03 5.70
N ASP A 76 6.92 10.21 6.29
CA ASP A 76 7.94 11.26 6.50
C ASP A 76 8.69 11.71 5.23
N LEU A 77 8.01 11.68 4.08
CA LEU A 77 8.46 12.29 2.83
C LEU A 77 8.01 13.75 2.75
N SER A 78 8.67 14.52 1.86
CA SER A 78 8.17 15.84 1.46
C SER A 78 6.77 15.71 0.85
N ALA A 79 5.76 16.26 1.52
CA ALA A 79 4.34 16.15 1.15
C ALA A 79 3.93 17.14 0.03
N ASP A 80 4.63 17.09 -1.10
CA ASP A 80 4.39 17.97 -2.26
C ASP A 80 3.18 17.53 -3.13
N GLY A 81 2.61 16.35 -2.87
CA GLY A 81 1.49 15.79 -3.62
C GLY A 81 1.85 15.25 -4.99
N THR A 82 3.15 15.06 -5.27
CA THR A 82 3.67 14.52 -6.51
C THR A 82 4.26 13.13 -6.30
N ALA A 83 3.85 12.17 -7.14
CA ALA A 83 4.42 10.82 -7.13
C ALA A 83 5.79 10.80 -7.84
N GLY A 84 6.76 11.55 -7.32
CA GLY A 84 8.15 11.57 -7.82
C GLY A 84 8.91 10.28 -7.48
N PRO A 85 10.17 10.12 -7.94
CA PRO A 85 10.94 8.89 -7.79
C PRO A 85 10.96 8.34 -6.36
N ARG A 86 11.25 9.17 -5.35
CA ARG A 86 11.27 8.76 -3.93
C ARG A 86 9.92 8.22 -3.45
N THR A 87 8.83 8.90 -3.81
CA THR A 87 7.46 8.45 -3.49
C THR A 87 7.18 7.09 -4.13
N GLN A 88 7.58 6.90 -5.39
CA GLN A 88 7.37 5.66 -6.13
C GLN A 88 8.23 4.51 -5.59
N ASP A 89 9.49 4.76 -5.27
CA ASP A 89 10.40 3.76 -4.71
C ASP A 89 9.86 3.24 -3.38
N LEU A 90 9.43 4.14 -2.50
CA LEU A 90 8.84 3.76 -1.22
C LEU A 90 7.51 2.99 -1.40
N ALA A 91 6.65 3.43 -2.31
CA ALA A 91 5.42 2.70 -2.63
C ALA A 91 5.71 1.26 -3.08
N ALA A 92 6.74 1.06 -3.91
CA ALA A 92 7.18 -0.27 -4.33
C ALA A 92 7.71 -1.12 -3.16
N THR A 93 8.52 -0.54 -2.27
CA THR A 93 9.00 -1.20 -1.04
C THR A 93 7.83 -1.67 -0.18
N ILE A 94 6.85 -0.80 0.06
CA ILE A 94 5.67 -1.14 0.88
C ILE A 94 4.85 -2.25 0.22
N MET A 95 4.70 -2.25 -1.11
CA MET A 95 4.02 -3.35 -1.83
C MET A 95 4.76 -4.68 -1.66
N GLY A 96 6.09 -4.69 -1.76
CA GLY A 96 6.88 -5.90 -1.51
C GLY A 96 6.69 -6.45 -0.09
N ILE A 97 6.67 -5.57 0.92
CA ILE A 97 6.44 -5.93 2.33
C ILE A 97 5.02 -6.48 2.52
N LEU A 98 4.00 -5.77 2.01
CA LEU A 98 2.61 -6.21 2.08
C LEU A 98 2.44 -7.60 1.48
N GLN A 99 2.96 -7.83 0.27
CA GLN A 99 2.85 -9.12 -0.39
C GLN A 99 3.58 -10.24 0.36
N ALA A 100 4.77 -9.95 0.93
CA ALA A 100 5.50 -10.92 1.75
C ALA A 100 4.68 -11.30 3.01
N ASN A 101 4.09 -10.32 3.65
CA ASN A 101 3.26 -10.50 4.84
C ASN A 101 1.99 -11.30 4.54
N LEU A 102 1.29 -10.99 3.44
CA LEU A 102 0.13 -11.76 2.97
C LEU A 102 0.49 -13.22 2.67
N ASN A 103 1.66 -13.46 2.07
CA ASN A 103 2.16 -14.83 1.85
C ASN A 103 2.31 -15.63 3.16
N LEU A 104 2.63 -14.97 4.27
CA LEU A 104 2.74 -15.63 5.59
C LEU A 104 1.38 -15.90 6.23
N VAL A 105 0.47 -14.92 6.20
CA VAL A 105 -0.78 -15.00 7.01
C VAL A 105 -1.98 -15.56 6.28
N VAL A 106 -2.09 -15.37 4.95
CA VAL A 106 -3.19 -15.94 4.17
C VAL A 106 -2.77 -17.09 3.27
N LYS A 107 -1.47 -17.22 2.98
CA LYS A 107 -0.88 -18.30 2.17
C LYS A 107 -1.64 -18.52 0.86
N PRO A 108 -1.70 -17.49 -0.03
CA PRO A 108 -2.42 -17.60 -1.29
C PRO A 108 -1.76 -18.66 -2.18
N ASN A 109 -2.53 -19.28 -3.06
CA ASN A 109 -2.03 -20.27 -4.02
C ASN A 109 -2.38 -19.83 -5.45
N PRO A 110 -1.39 -19.45 -6.28
CA PRO A 110 0.05 -19.36 -5.97
C PRO A 110 0.39 -18.19 -5.03
N LEU A 111 1.60 -18.21 -4.47
CA LEU A 111 2.14 -17.10 -3.67
C LEU A 111 2.28 -15.82 -4.49
N LEU A 112 2.16 -14.67 -3.81
CA LEU A 112 2.39 -13.35 -4.42
C LEU A 112 3.88 -13.16 -4.75
N SER A 113 4.13 -12.47 -5.86
CA SER A 113 5.47 -12.32 -6.47
C SER A 113 6.37 -11.27 -5.81
N ARG A 114 5.89 -10.58 -4.77
CA ARG A 114 6.63 -9.52 -4.03
C ARG A 114 7.14 -8.41 -4.94
N ASN A 115 6.30 -7.99 -5.88
CA ASN A 115 6.60 -6.93 -6.83
C ASN A 115 6.00 -5.58 -6.40
N GLN A 116 6.24 -4.55 -7.21
CA GLN A 116 5.78 -3.18 -6.94
C GLN A 116 4.27 -2.97 -7.17
N PHE A 117 3.54 -3.92 -7.75
CA PHE A 117 2.20 -3.68 -8.28
C PHE A 117 1.09 -4.18 -7.34
N TYR A 118 0.05 -3.36 -7.17
CA TYR A 118 -1.20 -3.79 -6.56
C TYR A 118 -2.12 -4.41 -7.62
N GLY A 119 -1.89 -5.69 -7.93
CA GLY A 119 -2.64 -6.45 -8.92
C GLY A 119 -3.80 -7.26 -8.32
N PRO A 120 -4.61 -7.93 -9.18
CA PRO A 120 -5.79 -8.70 -8.75
C PRO A 120 -5.49 -9.78 -7.70
N GLN A 121 -4.32 -10.43 -7.77
CA GLN A 121 -3.92 -11.42 -6.76
C GLN A 121 -3.64 -10.78 -5.39
N THR A 122 -3.03 -9.58 -5.38
CA THR A 122 -2.79 -8.85 -4.13
C THR A 122 -4.12 -8.40 -3.53
N GLU A 123 -5.01 -7.83 -4.35
CA GLU A 123 -6.37 -7.45 -3.92
C GLU A 123 -7.15 -8.65 -3.35
N ALA A 124 -7.10 -9.81 -4.01
CA ALA A 124 -7.74 -11.03 -3.51
C ALA A 124 -7.16 -11.47 -2.16
N ALA A 125 -5.83 -11.44 -2.01
CA ALA A 125 -5.17 -11.78 -0.76
C ALA A 125 -5.51 -10.80 0.38
N VAL A 126 -5.61 -9.50 0.08
CA VAL A 126 -6.06 -8.48 1.05
C VAL A 126 -7.50 -8.72 1.47
N LYS A 127 -8.42 -8.99 0.53
CA LYS A 127 -9.82 -9.34 0.86
C LYS A 127 -9.91 -10.59 1.74
N LEU A 128 -9.12 -11.63 1.43
CA LEU A 128 -9.05 -12.84 2.26
C LEU A 128 -8.55 -12.53 3.67
N TYR A 129 -7.54 -11.68 3.80
CA TYR A 129 -7.02 -11.25 5.10
C TYR A 129 -8.08 -10.46 5.89
N GLN A 130 -8.75 -9.51 5.24
CA GLN A 130 -9.81 -8.71 5.83
C GLN A 130 -10.99 -9.57 6.29
N GLN A 131 -11.41 -10.54 5.47
CA GLN A 131 -12.47 -11.48 5.83
C GLN A 131 -12.10 -12.33 7.05
N LYS A 132 -10.89 -12.90 7.08
CA LYS A 132 -10.41 -13.70 8.22
C LYS A 132 -10.28 -12.88 9.51
N SER A 133 -9.97 -11.59 9.37
CA SER A 133 -9.79 -10.66 10.47
C SER A 133 -11.08 -9.92 10.86
N GLN A 134 -12.22 -10.26 10.24
CA GLN A 134 -13.52 -9.61 10.46
C GLN A 134 -13.50 -8.09 10.22
N LEU A 135 -12.67 -7.64 9.29
CA LEU A 135 -12.56 -6.25 8.86
C LEU A 135 -13.48 -5.98 7.66
N GLN A 136 -13.80 -4.71 7.42
CA GLN A 136 -14.46 -4.31 6.17
C GLN A 136 -13.56 -4.66 4.96
N GLN A 137 -14.16 -5.26 3.94
CA GLN A 137 -13.45 -5.67 2.74
C GLN A 137 -13.30 -4.49 1.77
N THR A 138 -12.18 -3.76 1.86
CA THR A 138 -11.96 -2.55 1.05
C THR A 138 -11.23 -2.81 -0.26
N GLY A 139 -10.75 -4.03 -0.47
CA GLY A 139 -10.08 -4.44 -1.71
C GLY A 139 -8.63 -4.05 -1.74
#